data_AF-A0A371HTH4-F1
#
_entry.id   AF-A0A371HTH4-F1
#
_cell.length_a   1.000
_cell.length_b   1.000
_cell.length_c   1.000
_cell.angle_alpha   90.00
_cell.angle_beta   90.00
_cell.angle_gamma   90.00
#
_symmetry.space_group_name_H-M   'P 1'
#
loop_
_entity.id
_entity.type
_entity.pdbx_description
1 polymer ?
#
loop_
_entity_poly.entity_id
_entity_poly.type
_entity_poly.pdbx_seq_one_letter_code
_entity_poly.pdbx_strand_id
1 'polypeptide(L)'
;MAAELVFGALLEVIFDRLASRLVLDYFRQRKLDEQLLNKLKVKLLSINAVVDDAELKQIQNPPVRDWLFKVKDAVFDAEDLLDEIHYEALKCQIEAESKTTSSK
;
A
#
# COMPACT_ATOMS: atom_id res chain seq x y z
N MET A 1 25.87 0.74 10.46
CA MET A 1 24.46 1.03 10.75
C MET A 1 23.74 1.12 9.42
N ALA A 2 23.01 0.08 9.03
CA ALA A 2 22.41 -0.07 7.70
C ALA A 2 20.90 -0.31 7.83
N ALA A 3 20.19 0.64 8.45
CA ALA A 3 18.75 0.50 8.70
C ALA A 3 17.90 1.68 8.18
N GLU A 4 18.47 2.62 7.41
CA GLU A 4 17.77 3.87 7.05
C GLU A 4 17.78 4.17 5.55
N LEU A 5 17.48 3.16 4.72
CA LEU A 5 17.19 3.33 3.27
C LEU A 5 16.06 2.41 2.81
N VAL A 6 15.06 2.16 3.67
CA VAL A 6 14.01 1.16 3.40
C VAL A 6 12.63 1.79 3.19
N PHE A 7 12.36 2.98 3.71
CA PHE A 7 11.00 3.52 3.68
C PHE A 7 10.55 3.99 2.29
N GLY A 8 11.43 4.62 1.51
CA GLY A 8 11.15 4.93 0.10
C GLY A 8 10.87 3.66 -0.72
N ALA A 9 11.69 2.62 -0.54
CA ALA A 9 11.50 1.33 -1.22
C ALA A 9 10.17 0.65 -0.83
N LEU A 10 9.75 0.76 0.43
CA LEU A 10 8.43 0.29 0.87
C LEU A 10 7.29 1.02 0.14
N LEU A 11 7.39 2.35 -0.01
CA LEU A 11 6.38 3.13 -0.72
C LEU A 11 6.29 2.73 -2.20
N GLU A 12 7.41 2.39 -2.85
CA GLU A 12 7.41 1.85 -4.22
C GLU A 12 6.59 0.57 -4.33
N VAL A 13 6.78 -0.39 -3.42
CA VAL A 13 6.00 -1.64 -3.38
C VAL A 13 4.50 -1.35 -3.22
N ILE A 14 4.15 -0.41 -2.34
CA ILE A 14 2.76 -0.02 -2.13
C ILE A 14 2.18 0.64 -3.39
N PHE A 15 2.94 1.47 -4.10
CA PHE A 15 2.48 2.06 -5.36
C PHE A 15 2.23 1.01 -6.44
N ASP A 16 3.09 0.00 -6.55
CA ASP A 16 2.90 -1.12 -7.47
C ASP A 16 1.63 -1.91 -7.12
N ARG A 17 1.38 -2.17 -5.82
CA ARG A 17 0.15 -2.83 -5.35
C ARG A 17 -1.09 -2.01 -5.65
N LEU A 18 -1.07 -0.70 -5.41
CA LEU A 18 -2.17 0.22 -5.74
C LEU A 18 -2.46 0.29 -7.24
N ALA A 19 -1.42 0.16 -8.08
CA ALA A 19 -1.55 0.12 -9.52
C ALA A 19 -1.88 -1.27 -10.07
N SER A 20 -1.86 -2.31 -9.21
CA SER A 20 -2.08 -3.68 -9.65
C SER A 20 -3.51 -3.87 -10.16
N ARG A 21 -3.63 -4.61 -11.27
CA ARG A 21 -4.94 -4.95 -11.84
C ARG A 21 -5.81 -5.68 -10.82
N LEU A 22 -5.19 -6.54 -10.01
CA LEU A 22 -5.87 -7.37 -9.05
C LEU A 22 -6.59 -6.52 -7.96
N VAL A 23 -5.94 -5.49 -7.43
CA VAL A 23 -6.57 -4.54 -6.48
C VAL A 23 -7.65 -3.70 -7.17
N LEU A 24 -7.40 -3.20 -8.38
CA LEU A 24 -8.38 -2.38 -9.10
C LEU A 24 -9.62 -3.19 -9.50
N ASP A 25 -9.43 -4.42 -9.97
CA ASP A 25 -10.51 -5.33 -10.35
C ASP A 25 -11.32 -5.74 -9.11
N TYR A 26 -10.68 -5.94 -7.95
CA TYR A 26 -11.38 -6.19 -6.69
C TYR A 26 -12.34 -5.04 -6.34
N PHE A 27 -11.89 -3.79 -6.41
CA PHE A 27 -12.73 -2.62 -6.17
C PHE A 27 -13.89 -2.55 -7.17
N ARG A 28 -13.62 -2.76 -8.47
CA ARG A 28 -14.64 -2.74 -9.52
C ARG A 28 -15.68 -3.84 -9.34
N GLN A 29 -15.26 -5.08 -9.07
CA GLN A 29 -16.16 -6.22 -8.90
C GLN A 29 -17.05 -6.07 -7.66
N ARG A 30 -16.50 -5.50 -6.57
CA ARG A 30 -17.22 -5.25 -5.32
C ARG A 30 -17.97 -3.92 -5.31
N LYS A 31 -17.88 -3.11 -6.38
CA LYS A 31 -18.45 -1.74 -6.48
C LYS A 31 -18.00 -0.81 -5.35
N LEU A 32 -16.74 -0.93 -4.93
CA LEU A 32 -16.11 -0.05 -3.95
C LEU A 32 -15.71 1.27 -4.60
N ASP A 33 -15.56 2.32 -3.77
CA ASP A 33 -15.18 3.65 -4.26
C ASP A 33 -13.70 3.71 -4.64
N GLU A 34 -13.41 3.69 -5.94
CA GLU A 34 -12.05 3.84 -6.49
C GLU A 34 -11.41 5.20 -6.14
N GLN A 35 -12.21 6.22 -5.77
CA GLN A 35 -11.65 7.48 -5.29
C GLN A 35 -10.91 7.30 -3.96
N LEU A 36 -11.23 6.29 -3.16
CA LEU A 36 -10.49 5.99 -1.93
C LEU A 36 -9.07 5.53 -2.24
N LEU A 37 -8.88 4.67 -3.25
CA LEU A 37 -7.55 4.25 -3.70
C LEU A 37 -6.74 5.44 -4.22
N ASN A 38 -7.38 6.31 -5.01
CA ASN A 38 -6.71 7.51 -5.52
C ASN A 38 -6.32 8.46 -4.39
N LYS A 39 -7.19 8.66 -3.39
CA LYS A 39 -6.88 9.47 -2.19
C LYS A 39 -5.71 8.89 -1.40
N LEU A 40 -5.67 7.57 -1.21
CA LEU A 40 -4.55 6.90 -0.55
C LEU A 40 -3.25 7.11 -1.35
N LYS A 41 -3.28 6.91 -2.67
CA LYS A 41 -2.14 7.15 -3.55
C LYS A 41 -1.61 8.59 -3.43
N VAL A 42 -2.48 9.60 -3.46
CA VAL A 42 -2.08 11.01 -3.34
C VAL A 42 -1.44 11.30 -1.97
N LYS A 43 -1.97 10.74 -0.89
CA LYS A 43 -1.38 10.89 0.45
C LYS A 43 0.01 10.26 0.52
N LEU A 44 0.17 9.05 0.00
CA LEU A 44 1.46 8.35 -0.03
C LEU A 44 2.48 9.06 -0.92
N LEU A 45 2.06 9.63 -2.05
CA LEU A 45 2.94 10.48 -2.88
C LEU A 45 3.43 11.72 -2.13
N SER A 46 2.54 12.33 -1.32
CA SER A 46 2.91 13.49 -0.50
C SER A 46 3.93 13.12 0.58
N ILE A 47 3.83 11.91 1.14
CA ILE A 47 4.83 11.36 2.08
C ILE A 47 6.14 11.06 1.36
N ASN A 48 6.09 10.37 0.21
CA ASN A 48 7.26 10.00 -0.58
C ASN A 48 8.11 11.23 -0.96
N ALA A 49 7.47 12.37 -1.22
CA ALA A 49 8.15 13.61 -1.57
C ALA A 49 9.04 14.18 -0.45
N VAL A 50 8.81 13.81 0.81
CA VAL A 50 9.51 14.38 1.97
C VAL A 50 10.25 13.35 2.80
N VAL A 51 10.09 12.06 2.54
CA VAL A 51 10.53 11.04 3.49
C VAL A 51 12.04 10.88 3.56
N ASP A 52 12.76 10.95 2.43
CA ASP A 52 14.23 10.88 2.44
C ASP A 52 14.83 12.01 3.27
N ASP A 53 14.29 13.23 3.13
CA ASP A 53 14.69 14.39 3.93
C ASP A 53 14.35 14.20 5.42
N ALA A 54 13.18 13.62 5.73
CA ALA A 54 12.77 13.31 7.09
C ALA A 54 13.65 12.24 7.74
N GLU A 55 14.05 11.20 7.00
CA GLU A 55 14.95 10.14 7.50
C GLU A 55 16.32 10.70 7.88
N LEU A 56 16.85 11.66 7.13
CA LEU A 56 18.11 12.34 7.49
C LEU A 56 17.93 13.27 8.70
N LYS A 57 16.80 13.98 8.79
CA LYS A 57 16.55 14.97 9.84
C LYS A 57 16.15 14.37 11.18
N GLN A 58 15.63 13.13 11.22
CA GLN A 58 15.14 12.50 12.45
C GLN A 58 16.22 12.40 13.54
N ILE A 59 17.50 12.33 13.16
CA ILE A 59 18.64 12.18 14.09
C ILE A 59 18.77 13.39 15.00
N GLN A 60 18.55 14.59 14.46
CA GLN A 60 18.78 15.85 15.18
C GLN A 60 17.48 16.61 15.49
N ASN A 61 16.34 16.18 14.94
CA ASN A 61 15.06 16.86 15.10
C ASN A 61 14.02 15.87 15.67
N PRO A 62 13.82 15.85 17.01
CA PRO A 62 12.87 14.94 17.64
C PRO A 62 11.43 15.07 17.12
N PRO A 63 10.88 16.28 16.86
CA PRO A 63 9.58 16.41 16.18
C PRO A 63 9.49 15.69 14.83
N VAL A 64 10.56 15.72 14.01
CA VAL A 64 10.59 15.00 12.73
C VAL A 64 10.63 13.49 12.95
N ARG A 65 11.39 13.02 13.95
CA ARG A 65 11.42 11.60 14.32
C ARG A 65 10.05 11.08 14.75
N ASP A 66 9.35 11.84 15.60
CA ASP A 66 8.02 11.44 16.10
C ASP A 66 6.96 11.48 14.98
N TRP A 67 7.07 12.44 14.06
CA TRP A 67 6.24 12.47 12.85
C TRP A 67 6.52 11.26 11.96
N LEU A 68 7.79 10.97 11.68
CA LEU A 68 8.20 9.86 10.83
C LEU A 68 7.79 8.51 11.42
N PHE A 69 7.85 8.35 12.75
CA PHE A 69 7.35 7.15 13.43
C PHE A 69 5.86 6.91 13.17
N LYS A 70 5.02 7.95 13.31
CA LYS A 70 3.58 7.85 13.05
C LYS A 70 3.25 7.63 11.58
N VAL A 71 4.04 8.22 10.69
CA VAL A 71 3.90 8.01 9.24
C VAL A 71 4.27 6.58 8.87
N LYS A 72 5.34 6.03 9.45
CA LYS A 72 5.73 4.64 9.26
C LYS A 72 4.62 3.69 9.68
N ASP A 73 4.08 3.89 10.87
CA ASP A 73 2.93 3.12 11.41
C ASP A 73 1.73 3.11 10.43
N ALA A 74 1.29 4.29 10.00
CA ALA A 74 0.15 4.40 9.07
C ALA A 74 0.43 3.81 7.67
N VAL A 75 1.69 3.78 7.23
CA VAL A 75 2.07 3.17 5.95
C VAL A 75 2.08 1.65 6.05
N PHE A 76 2.50 1.08 7.19
CA PHE A 76 2.38 -0.36 7.45
C PHE A 76 0.91 -0.79 7.50
N ASP A 77 0.04 -0.02 8.18
CA ASP A 77 -1.41 -0.30 8.15
C ASP A 77 -1.98 -0.32 6.72
N ALA A 78 -1.48 0.57 5.85
CA ALA A 78 -1.90 0.61 4.46
C ALA A 78 -1.36 -0.56 3.64
N GLU A 79 -0.13 -1.00 3.91
CA GLU A 79 0.46 -2.20 3.31
C GLU A 79 -0.34 -3.45 3.68
N ASP A 80 -0.58 -3.67 4.98
CA ASP A 80 -1.34 -4.81 5.50
C ASP A 80 -2.74 -4.89 4.87
N LEU A 81 -3.44 -3.74 4.77
CA LEU A 81 -4.74 -3.67 4.11
C LEU A 81 -4.66 -4.04 2.61
N LEU A 82 -3.63 -3.58 1.90
CA LEU A 82 -3.45 -3.91 0.48
C LEU A 82 -3.10 -5.38 0.28
N ASP A 83 -2.35 -5.98 1.21
CA ASP A 83 -2.07 -7.42 1.22
C ASP A 83 -3.34 -8.25 1.45
N GLU A 84 -4.20 -7.85 2.38
CA GLU A 84 -5.49 -8.51 2.60
C GLU A 84 -6.40 -8.41 1.37
N ILE A 85 -6.48 -7.23 0.74
CA ILE A 85 -7.21 -7.06 -0.53
C ILE A 85 -6.63 -7.97 -1.61
N HIS A 86 -5.31 -8.03 -1.73
CA HIS A 86 -4.64 -8.86 -2.73
C HIS A 86 -4.95 -10.34 -2.52
N TYR A 87 -4.89 -10.81 -1.27
CA TYR A 87 -5.22 -12.18 -0.91
C TYR A 87 -6.68 -12.53 -1.25
N GLU A 88 -7.64 -11.71 -0.84
CA GLU A 88 -9.06 -11.98 -1.07
C GLU A 88 -9.43 -11.92 -2.57
N ALA A 89 -8.81 -11.00 -3.31
CA ALA A 89 -8.99 -10.92 -4.75
C ALA A 89 -8.42 -12.13 -5.50
N LEU A 90 -7.24 -12.63 -5.09
CA LEU A 90 -6.67 -13.86 -5.65
C LEU A 90 -7.55 -15.08 -5.34
N LYS A 91 -8.04 -15.18 -4.11
CA LYS A 91 -8.97 -16.23 -3.68
C LYS A 91 -10.26 -16.22 -4.52
N CYS A 92 -10.84 -15.04 -4.76
CA CYS A 92 -12.02 -14.89 -5.61
C CYS A 92 -11.78 -15.38 -7.05
N GLN A 93 -10.59 -15.15 -7.63
CA GLN A 93 -10.24 -15.63 -8.97
C GLN A 93 -10.18 -17.16 -9.01
N ILE A 94 -9.50 -17.79 -8.04
CA ILE A 94 -9.37 -19.26 -7.96
C ILE A 94 -10.75 -19.93 -7.76
N GLU A 95 -11.61 -19.36 -6.91
CA GLU A 95 -12.97 -19.86 -6.70
C GLU A 95 -13.87 -19.70 -7.94
N ALA A 96 -13.63 -18.68 -8.77
CA ALA A 96 -14.34 -18.51 -10.03
C ALA A 96 -13.89 -19.55 -11.07
N GLU A 97 -12.58 -19.78 -11.19
CA GLU A 97 -12.00 -20.77 -12.12
C GLU A 97 -12.45 -22.20 -11.80
N SER A 98 -12.45 -22.59 -10.53
CA SER A 98 -12.92 -23.92 -10.09
C SER A 98 -14.40 -24.21 -10.39
N LYS A 99 -15.27 -23.19 -10.38
CA LYS A 99 -16.69 -23.34 -10.76
C LYS A 99 -16.89 -23.55 -12.26
N THR A 100 -16.01 -22.97 -13.09
CA THR A 100 -16.11 -23.10 -14.55
C THR A 100 -15.68 -24.49 -15.06
N THR A 101 -14.83 -25.20 -14.32
CA THR A 101 -14.34 -26.53 -14.72
C THR A 101 -15.28 -27.67 -14.29
N SER A 102 -16.07 -27.48 -13.23
CA SER A 102 -17.03 -28.50 -12.75
C SER A 102 -18.36 -28.54 -13.52
N SER A 103 -18.61 -27.57 -14.42
CA SER A 103 -19.83 -27.51 -15.24
C SER A 103 -19.62 -28.02 -16.67
N LYS A 104 -18.59 -28.84 -16.90
CA LYS A 104 -18.28 -29.46 -18.19
C LYS A 104 -18.41 -30.98 -18.11
#